data_AF-A0A0G3XDP2-F1
#
_entry.id   AF-A0A0G3XDP2-F1
#
_cell.length_a   1.000
_cell.length_b   1.000
_cell.length_c   1.000
_cell.angle_alpha   90.00
_cell.angle_beta   90.00
_cell.angle_gamma   90.00
#
_symmetry.space_group_name_H-M   'P 1'
#
loop_
_entity.id
_entity.type
_entity.pdbx_description
1 polymer ?
#
loop_
_entity_poly.entity_id
_entity_poly.type
_entity_poly.pdbx_seq_one_letter_code
_entity_poly.pdbx_strand_id
1 'polypeptide(L)'
;MRILLTALIFVGGLFYLVTGLGFLVDPVNSGTTFGLKAAGPDGLSTMRADMTAFFVIGAVCMLFGAWRRNGDVLLVPAGLFGIALLGRIVSVAADGTEPGFWLPMAVEAVTVIVLLVASRVLPHPAT
;
A
#
# COMPACT_ATOMS: atom_id res chain seq x y z
N MET A 1 7.63 5.89 21.73
CA MET A 1 6.76 5.08 20.84
C MET A 1 6.08 5.88 19.74
N ARG A 2 5.34 6.97 20.05
CA ARG A 2 4.61 7.76 19.02
C ARG A 2 5.49 8.28 17.87
N ILE A 3 6.66 8.86 18.16
CA ILE A 3 7.56 9.40 17.12
C ILE A 3 8.06 8.32 16.16
N LEU A 4 8.42 7.14 16.67
CA LEU A 4 8.89 6.02 15.85
C LEU A 4 7.78 5.53 14.90
N LEU A 5 6.54 5.38 15.38
CA LEU A 5 5.40 5.00 14.55
C LEU A 5 5.12 6.05 13.46
N THR A 6 5.10 7.33 13.82
CA THR A 6 4.90 8.41 12.86
C THR A 6 6.00 8.43 11.79
N ALA A 7 7.27 8.26 12.18
CA ALA A 7 8.38 8.18 11.24
C ALA A 7 8.25 6.97 10.30
N LEU A 8 7.91 5.79 10.84
CA LEU A 8 7.71 4.58 10.05
C LEU A 8 6.59 4.72 9.02
N ILE A 9 5.45 5.31 9.42
CA ILE A 9 4.32 5.59 8.52
C ILE A 9 4.72 6.60 7.45
N PHE A 10 5.50 7.62 7.80
CA PHE A 10 5.92 8.63 6.85
C PHE A 10 6.87 8.05 5.79
N VAL A 11 7.85 7.25 6.22
CA VAL A 11 8.76 6.53 5.31
C VAL A 11 7.99 5.55 4.43
N GLY A 12 7.09 4.75 5.02
CA GLY A 12 6.23 3.84 4.26
C GLY A 12 5.33 4.56 3.26
N GLY A 13 4.74 5.69 3.67
CA GLY A 13 3.92 6.53 2.80
C GLY A 13 4.72 7.08 1.62
N LEU A 14 5.94 7.56 1.84
CA LEU A 14 6.80 8.03 0.76
C LEU A 14 7.20 6.89 -0.19
N PHE A 15 7.49 5.71 0.34
CA PHE A 15 7.78 4.51 -0.47
C PHE A 15 6.60 4.14 -1.38
N TYR A 16 5.37 4.12 -0.84
CA TYR A 16 4.18 3.86 -1.65
C TYR A 16 3.87 4.98 -2.63
N LEU A 17 4.15 6.25 -2.27
CA LEU A 17 3.97 7.37 -3.18
C LEU A 17 4.86 7.22 -4.41
N VAL A 18 6.14 6.90 -4.21
CA VAL A 18 7.10 6.66 -5.30
C VAL A 18 6.65 5.47 -6.14
N THR A 19 6.20 4.38 -5.51
CA THR A 19 5.67 3.20 -6.21
C THR A 19 4.48 3.56 -7.11
N GLY A 20 3.50 4.30 -6.57
CA GLY A 20 2.32 4.70 -7.32
C GLY A 20 2.62 5.66 -8.48
N LEU A 21 3.54 6.61 -8.26
CA LEU A 21 4.04 7.50 -9.33
C LEU A 21 4.84 6.74 -10.38
N GLY A 22 5.58 5.69 -10.00
CA GLY A 22 6.25 4.78 -10.91
C GLY A 22 5.27 4.14 -11.88
N PHE A 23 4.15 3.61 -11.39
CA PHE A 23 3.09 3.07 -12.25
C PHE A 23 2.49 4.10 -13.20
N LEU A 24 2.45 5.39 -12.82
CA LEU A 24 1.91 6.45 -13.67
C LEU A 24 2.86 6.78 -14.84
N VAL A 25 4.16 6.90 -14.52
CA VAL A 25 5.20 7.36 -15.47
C VAL A 25 5.74 6.21 -16.32
N ASP A 26 6.03 5.07 -15.70
CA ASP A 26 6.64 3.88 -16.31
C ASP A 26 5.94 2.59 -15.83
N PRO A 27 4.72 2.32 -16.31
CA PRO A 27 3.95 1.14 -15.91
C PRO A 27 4.56 -0.18 -16.37
N VAL A 28 5.44 -0.18 -17.39
CA VAL A 28 6.05 -1.43 -17.89
C VAL A 28 7.09 -1.93 -16.90
N ASN A 29 8.03 -1.07 -16.50
CA ASN A 29 9.04 -1.45 -15.52
C ASN A 29 8.43 -1.68 -14.15
N SER A 30 7.51 -0.79 -13.71
CA SER A 30 6.80 -0.95 -12.44
C SER A 30 5.98 -2.25 -12.40
N GLY A 31 5.24 -2.55 -13.47
CA GLY A 31 4.47 -3.79 -13.58
C GLY A 31 5.36 -5.03 -13.50
N THR A 32 6.52 -5.01 -14.15
CA THR A 32 7.47 -6.14 -14.14
C THR A 32 7.95 -6.48 -12.72
N THR A 33 8.21 -5.48 -11.88
CA THR A 33 8.58 -5.70 -10.46
C THR A 33 7.45 -6.34 -9.65
N PHE A 34 6.20 -6.15 -10.07
CA PHE A 34 5.01 -6.77 -9.46
C PHE A 34 4.58 -8.07 -10.15
N GLY A 35 5.34 -8.57 -11.14
CA GLY A 35 4.96 -9.74 -11.94
C GLY A 35 3.80 -9.50 -12.90
N LEU A 36 3.44 -8.24 -13.16
CA LEU A 36 2.39 -7.84 -14.08
C LEU A 36 2.94 -7.71 -15.50
N LYS A 37 2.14 -8.17 -16.48
CA LYS A 37 2.40 -7.95 -17.91
C LYS A 37 1.16 -7.35 -18.56
N ALA A 38 1.32 -6.21 -19.22
CA ALA A 38 0.23 -5.54 -19.93
C ALA A 38 -0.22 -6.34 -21.16
N ALA A 39 -1.52 -6.48 -21.34
CA ALA A 39 -2.12 -6.92 -22.61
C ALA A 39 -2.30 -5.73 -23.56
N GLY A 40 -1.18 -5.16 -24.04
CA GLY A 40 -1.20 -4.01 -24.95
C GLY A 40 -1.57 -2.67 -24.28
N PRO A 41 -2.01 -1.67 -25.07
CA PRO A 41 -2.28 -0.31 -24.59
C PRO A 41 -3.33 -0.24 -23.47
N ASP A 42 -4.38 -1.07 -23.56
CA ASP A 42 -5.45 -1.08 -22.57
C ASP A 42 -4.94 -1.56 -21.20
N GLY A 43 -4.14 -2.62 -21.17
CA GLY A 43 -3.50 -3.08 -19.93
C GLY A 43 -2.54 -2.05 -19.34
N LEU A 44 -1.84 -1.28 -20.17
CA LEU A 44 -1.00 -0.17 -19.71
C LEU A 44 -1.85 0.98 -19.13
N SER A 45 -3.03 1.23 -19.69
CA SER A 45 -3.98 2.22 -19.17
C SER A 45 -4.50 1.79 -17.79
N THR A 46 -4.93 0.54 -17.64
CA THR A 46 -5.39 -0.02 -16.37
C THR A 46 -4.31 0.04 -15.29
N MET A 47 -3.06 -0.30 -15.62
CA MET A 47 -1.96 -0.19 -14.64
C MET A 47 -1.71 1.25 -14.20
N ARG A 48 -1.73 2.24 -15.11
CA ARG A 48 -1.59 3.66 -14.76
C ARG A 48 -2.76 4.19 -13.94
N ALA A 49 -3.96 3.66 -14.14
CA ALA A 49 -5.12 4.08 -13.39
C ALA A 49 -5.13 3.43 -12.00
N ASP A 50 -5.23 2.11 -11.97
CA ASP A 50 -5.62 1.38 -10.77
C ASP A 50 -4.46 1.22 -9.80
N MET A 51 -3.25 0.91 -10.29
CA MET A 51 -2.08 0.77 -9.41
C MET A 51 -1.66 2.13 -8.85
N THR A 52 -1.67 3.17 -9.68
CA THR A 52 -1.41 4.53 -9.22
C THR A 52 -2.45 4.97 -8.20
N ALA A 53 -3.75 4.79 -8.47
CA ALA A 53 -4.81 5.17 -7.53
C ALA A 53 -4.63 4.45 -6.19
N PHE A 54 -4.42 3.13 -6.21
CA PHE A 54 -4.23 2.31 -5.00
C PHE A 54 -3.06 2.81 -4.15
N PHE A 55 -1.86 2.92 -4.75
CA PHE A 55 -0.65 3.27 -4.00
C PHE A 55 -0.60 4.75 -3.62
N VAL A 56 -1.02 5.67 -4.50
CA VAL A 56 -0.98 7.12 -4.22
C VAL A 56 -2.00 7.49 -3.16
N ILE A 57 -3.24 6.97 -3.21
CA ILE A 57 -4.23 7.27 -2.17
C ILE A 57 -3.82 6.64 -0.84
N GLY A 58 -3.33 5.40 -0.86
CA GLY A 58 -2.75 4.78 0.33
C GLY A 58 -1.65 5.64 0.94
N ALA A 59 -0.69 6.08 0.12
CA ALA A 59 0.40 6.95 0.54
C ALA A 59 -0.06 8.31 1.08
N VAL A 60 -0.96 9.00 0.38
CA VAL A 60 -1.46 10.32 0.80
C VAL A 60 -2.18 10.21 2.14
N CYS A 61 -3.02 9.19 2.35
CA CYS A 61 -3.66 8.95 3.64
C CYS A 61 -2.65 8.62 4.74
N MET A 62 -1.61 7.83 4.45
CA MET A 62 -0.53 7.55 5.42
C MET A 62 0.21 8.82 5.82
N LEU A 63 0.66 9.61 4.85
CA LEU A 63 1.41 10.85 5.07
C LEU A 63 0.55 11.89 5.81
N PHE A 64 -0.70 12.06 5.38
CA PHE A 64 -1.64 12.99 6.01
C PHE A 64 -2.03 12.56 7.43
N GLY A 65 -2.34 11.28 7.63
CA GLY A 65 -2.69 10.73 8.95
C GLY A 65 -1.53 10.84 9.94
N ALA A 66 -0.30 10.59 9.49
CA ALA A 66 0.91 10.80 10.27
C ALA A 66 1.13 12.28 10.63
N TRP A 67 0.98 13.19 9.65
CA TRP A 67 1.22 14.62 9.83
C TRP A 67 0.16 15.27 10.74
N ARG A 68 -1.12 15.03 10.46
CA ARG A 68 -2.24 15.55 11.26
C ARG A 68 -2.47 14.78 12.56
N ARG A 69 -1.73 13.70 12.79
CA ARG A 69 -1.89 12.79 13.92
C ARG A 69 -3.33 12.31 14.06
N ASN A 70 -3.94 11.95 12.93
CA ASN A 70 -5.32 11.47 12.86
C ASN A 70 -5.32 9.96 12.58
N GLY A 71 -5.69 9.18 13.60
CA GLY A 71 -5.75 7.73 13.52
C GLY A 71 -6.80 7.19 12.54
N ASP A 72 -7.93 7.88 12.37
CA ASP A 72 -9.03 7.41 11.50
C ASP A 72 -8.61 7.34 10.04
N VAL A 73 -7.82 8.34 9.59
CA VAL A 73 -7.35 8.38 8.20
C VAL A 73 -6.44 7.19 7.88
N LEU A 74 -5.73 6.64 8.87
CA LEU A 74 -4.86 5.48 8.68
C LEU A 74 -5.64 4.17 8.46
N LEU A 75 -6.94 4.14 8.77
CA LEU A 75 -7.80 2.99 8.49
C LEU A 75 -8.03 2.79 7.00
N VAL A 76 -7.99 3.86 6.19
CA VAL A 76 -8.12 3.78 4.73
C VAL A 76 -6.97 2.96 4.11
N PRO A 77 -5.68 3.32 4.29
CA PRO A 77 -4.58 2.51 3.78
C PRO A 77 -4.52 1.14 4.46
N ALA A 78 -4.89 1.00 5.73
CA ALA A 78 -4.98 -0.32 6.37
C ALA A 78 -5.99 -1.23 5.67
N GLY A 79 -7.14 -0.70 5.24
CA GLY A 79 -8.13 -1.43 4.45
C GLY A 79 -7.62 -1.81 3.06
N LEU A 80 -6.99 -0.87 2.35
CA LEU A 80 -6.42 -1.10 1.02
C LEU A 80 -5.38 -2.24 1.04
N PHE A 81 -4.36 -2.13 1.89
CA PHE A 81 -3.33 -3.16 2.00
C PHE A 81 -3.83 -4.45 2.65
N GLY A 82 -4.83 -4.37 3.53
CA GLY A 82 -5.48 -5.55 4.12
C GLY A 82 -6.21 -6.37 3.07
N ILE A 83 -6.97 -5.72 2.18
CA ILE A 83 -7.65 -6.39 1.07
C ILE A 83 -6.64 -6.96 0.07
N ALA A 84 -5.56 -6.23 -0.22
CA ALA A 84 -4.48 -6.74 -1.08
C ALA A 84 -3.85 -8.02 -0.50
N LEU A 85 -3.56 -8.03 0.80
CA LEU A 85 -3.02 -9.22 1.49
C LEU A 85 -4.01 -10.39 1.44
N LEU A 86 -5.31 -10.14 1.64
CA LEU A 86 -6.34 -11.17 1.49
C LEU A 86 -6.36 -11.74 0.07
N GLY A 87 -6.24 -10.89 -0.96
CA GLY A 87 -6.11 -11.32 -2.36
C GLY A 87 -4.91 -12.26 -2.56
N ARG A 88 -3.77 -11.97 -1.94
CA ARG A 88 -2.59 -12.86 -1.98
C ARG A 88 -2.82 -14.17 -1.24
N ILE A 89 -3.49 -14.15 -0.10
CA ILE A 89 -3.84 -15.39 0.63
C ILE A 89 -4.74 -16.29 -0.24
N VAL A 90 -5.71 -15.70 -0.95
CA VAL A 90 -6.55 -16.43 -1.91
C VAL A 90 -5.68 -17.02 -3.02
N SER A 91 -4.72 -16.26 -3.58
CA SER A 91 -3.82 -16.77 -4.62
C SER A 91 -2.91 -17.89 -4.12
N VAL A 92 -2.42 -17.86 -2.87
CA VAL A 92 -1.70 -19.00 -2.27
C VAL A 92 -2.56 -20.26 -2.28
N ALA A 93 -3.83 -20.12 -1.90
CA ALA A 93 -4.75 -21.24 -1.82
C ALA A 93 -5.19 -21.76 -3.20
N ALA A 94 -5.31 -20.88 -4.19
CA ALA A 94 -5.81 -21.21 -5.53
C ALA A 94 -4.71 -21.63 -6.50
N ASP A 95 -3.59 -20.90 -6.51
CA ASP A 95 -2.53 -21.00 -7.53
C ASP A 95 -1.21 -21.55 -6.97
N GLY A 96 -1.05 -21.60 -5.64
CA GLY A 96 0.17 -22.03 -4.96
C GLY A 96 1.18 -20.89 -4.75
N THR A 97 2.46 -21.24 -4.58
CA THR A 97 3.52 -20.27 -4.27
C THR A 97 4.72 -20.42 -5.19
N GLU A 98 5.28 -19.29 -5.60
CA GLU A 98 6.55 -19.20 -6.35
C GLU A 98 7.67 -18.62 -5.46
N PRO A 99 8.96 -18.82 -5.81
CA PRO A 99 10.07 -18.20 -5.09
C PRO A 99 9.91 -16.68 -4.98
N GLY A 100 10.00 -16.14 -3.75
CA GLY A 100 9.86 -14.71 -3.48
C GLY A 100 8.42 -14.21 -3.30
N PHE A 101 7.41 -15.08 -3.47
CA PHE A 101 5.99 -14.71 -3.29
C PHE A 101 5.66 -14.12 -1.91
N TRP A 102 6.36 -14.56 -0.86
CA TRP A 102 6.12 -14.14 0.53
C TRP A 102 6.53 -12.68 0.80
N LEU A 103 7.45 -12.10 0.01
CA LEU A 103 8.01 -10.77 0.27
C LEU A 103 6.94 -9.66 0.23
N PRO A 104 6.13 -9.52 -0.84
CA PRO A 104 5.08 -8.50 -0.86
C PRO A 104 4.02 -8.74 0.23
N MET A 105 3.69 -10.00 0.56
CA MET A 105 2.78 -10.30 1.67
C MET A 105 3.32 -9.81 3.01
N ALA A 106 4.62 -9.98 3.26
CA ALA A 106 5.25 -9.49 4.49
C ALA A 106 5.20 -7.96 4.58
N VAL A 107 5.47 -7.26 3.47
CA VAL A 107 5.37 -5.79 3.39
C VAL A 107 3.94 -5.32 3.65
N GLU A 108 2.95 -5.95 3.02
CA GLU A 108 1.52 -5.64 3.22
C GLU A 108 1.10 -5.90 4.68
N ALA A 109 1.43 -7.08 5.23
CA ALA A 109 1.10 -7.44 6.61
C ALA A 109 1.72 -6.48 7.65
N VAL A 110 3.00 -6.16 7.50
CA VAL A 110 3.69 -5.19 8.38
C VAL A 110 3.04 -3.82 8.25
N THR A 111 2.73 -3.38 7.03
CA THR A 111 2.07 -2.09 6.79
C THR A 111 0.72 -2.03 7.48
N VAL A 112 -0.12 -3.07 7.32
CA VAL A 112 -1.44 -3.15 7.95
C VAL A 112 -1.32 -3.13 9.47
N ILE A 113 -0.43 -3.94 10.05
CA ILE A 113 -0.23 -3.99 11.51
C ILE A 113 0.20 -2.61 12.04
N VAL A 114 1.18 -1.98 11.40
CA VAL A 114 1.67 -0.65 11.80
C VAL A 114 0.54 0.39 11.75
N LEU A 115 -0.27 0.38 10.70
CA LEU A 115 -1.37 1.34 10.53
C LEU A 115 -2.50 1.11 11.54
N LEU A 116 -2.86 -0.15 11.81
CA LEU A 116 -3.87 -0.49 12.82
C LEU A 116 -3.40 -0.17 14.24
N VAL A 117 -2.12 -0.40 14.56
CA VAL A 117 -1.56 0.00 15.85
C VAL A 117 -1.52 1.52 15.96
N ALA A 118 -1.09 2.21 14.91
CA ALA A 118 -1.00 3.66 14.92
C ALA A 118 -2.37 4.34 14.97
N SER A 119 -3.41 3.79 14.33
CA SER A 119 -4.76 4.33 14.43
C SER A 119 -5.27 4.33 15.87
N ARG A 120 -4.91 3.32 16.67
CA ARG A 120 -5.29 3.25 18.10
C ARG A 120 -4.45 4.12 19.01
N VAL A 121 -3.20 4.41 18.63
CA VAL A 121 -2.25 5.17 19.46
C VAL A 121 -2.27 6.66 19.15
N LEU A 122 -2.60 7.06 17.92
CA LEU A 122 -2.71 8.47 17.54
C LEU A 122 -4.06 9.06 17.99
N PRO A 123 -4.11 10.37 18.27
CA PRO A 123 -5.36 11.05 18.56
C PRO A 123 -6.39 10.87 17.44
N HIS A 124 -7.66 10.86 17.82
CA HIS A 124 -8.78 11.01 16.89
C HIS A 124 -9.26 12.46 16.96
N PRO A 125 -9.71 13.07 15.85
CA PRO A 125 -10.33 14.38 15.90
C PRO A 125 -11.46 14.37 16.93
N ALA A 126 -11.46 15.33 17.85
CA ALA A 126 -12.63 15.55 18.69
C ALA A 126 -13.76 15.98 17.74
N THR A 127 -14.81 15.16 17.70
CA THR A 127 -16.04 15.47 16.95
C THR A 127 -16.79 16.63 17.59
#